data_AF-A0A956Z7A3-F1
#
_entry.id   AF-A0A956Z7A3-F1
#
_cell.length_a   1.000
_cell.length_b   1.000
_cell.length_c   1.000
_cell.angle_alpha   90.00
_cell.angle_beta   90.00
_cell.angle_gamma   90.00
#
_symmetry.space_group_name_H-M   'P 1'
#
loop_
_entity.id
_entity.type
_entity.pdbx_description
1 polymer ?
#
loop_
_entity_poly.entity_id
_entity_poly.type
_entity_poly.pdbx_seq_one_letter_code
_entity_poly.pdbx_strand_id
1 'polypeptide(L)'
;MKIWVDADACPVALREIISRAAHKRQIDAIFVTNSELRVSESPFISAVRVEGGPDRADDYIAEQAEAGDLAITQDIPLAHRLVDKDVLVIEQRGVLLTRENIGERLS
;
A
#
# COMPACT_ATOMS: atom_id res chain seq x y z
N MET A 1 10.46 -8.50 2.08
CA MET A 1 9.29 -7.86 2.67
C MET A 1 9.46 -6.36 2.58
N LYS A 2 8.58 -5.73 1.81
CA LYS A 2 8.38 -4.29 1.70
C LYS A 2 6.96 -3.95 2.16
N ILE A 3 6.73 -2.68 2.49
CA ILE A 3 5.41 -2.12 2.79
C ILE A 3 5.01 -1.24 1.61
N TRP A 4 3.99 -1.66 0.87
CA TRP A 4 3.39 -0.87 -0.20
C TRP A 4 2.22 -0.08 0.36
N VAL A 5 2.15 1.21 0.05
CA VAL A 5 1.05 2.07 0.50
C VAL A 5 0.44 2.76 -0.70
N ASP A 6 -0.82 2.47 -0.98
CA ASP A 6 -1.64 3.33 -1.82
C ASP A 6 -1.85 4.65 -1.07
N ALA A 7 -1.22 5.71 -1.57
CA ALA A 7 -1.15 6.99 -0.90
C ALA A 7 -2.17 8.02 -1.42
N ASP A 8 -2.95 7.69 -2.46
CA ASP A 8 -3.92 8.60 -3.08
C ASP A 8 -5.09 8.89 -2.12
N ALA A 9 -5.56 7.87 -1.40
CA ALA A 9 -6.62 7.99 -0.40
C ALA A 9 -6.15 7.81 1.05
N CYS A 10 -4.84 7.70 1.30
CA CYS A 10 -4.31 7.41 2.64
C CYS A 10 -4.17 8.68 3.51
N PRO A 11 -4.82 8.73 4.69
CA PRO A 11 -4.72 9.86 5.61
C PRO A 11 -3.27 10.15 6.00
N VAL A 12 -2.92 11.44 6.10
CA VAL A 12 -1.57 11.90 6.49
C VAL A 12 -1.09 11.22 7.78
N ALA A 13 -1.95 11.16 8.79
CA ALA A 13 -1.64 10.54 10.08
C ALA A 13 -1.27 9.05 9.94
N LEU A 14 -1.93 8.32 9.04
CA LEU A 14 -1.61 6.91 8.78
C LEU A 14 -0.25 6.79 8.07
N ARG A 15 0.04 7.66 7.11
CA ARG A 15 1.35 7.70 6.44
C ARG A 15 2.49 7.98 7.42
N GLU A 16 2.28 8.86 8.40
CA GLU A 16 3.24 9.13 9.47
C GLU A 16 3.45 7.92 10.39
N ILE A 17 2.37 7.23 10.77
CA ILE A 17 2.45 6.00 11.57
C ILE A 17 3.24 4.93 10.82
N ILE A 18 2.94 4.70 9.53
CA ILE A 18 3.65 3.74 8.69
C ILE A 18 5.12 4.13 8.58
N SER A 19 5.41 5.41 8.29
CA SER A 19 6.79 5.90 8.17
C SER A 19 7.61 5.66 9.43
N ARG A 20 7.04 5.97 10.60
CA ARG A 20 7.67 5.73 11.90
C ARG A 20 7.88 4.23 12.17
N ALA A 21 6.89 3.40 11.84
CA ALA A 21 6.96 1.96 12.06
C ALA A 21 7.99 1.29 11.15
N ALA A 22 8.03 1.67 9.88
CA ALA A 22 8.97 1.22 8.85
C ALA A 22 10.40 1.62 9.21
N HIS A 23 10.64 2.89 9.55
CA HIS A 23 11.95 3.36 10.01
C HIS A 23 12.43 2.60 11.26
N LYS A 24 11.57 2.44 12.28
CA LYS A 24 11.93 1.71 13.50
C LYS A 24 12.29 0.24 13.24
N ARG A 25 11.65 -0.37 12.25
CA ARG A 25 11.86 -1.79 11.91
C ARG A 25 12.88 -2.00 10.79
N GLN A 26 13.40 -0.91 10.20
CA GLN A 26 14.30 -0.97 9.04
C GLN A 26 13.68 -1.76 7.88
N ILE A 27 12.39 -1.54 7.63
CA ILE A 27 11.65 -2.15 6.51
C ILE A 27 11.32 -1.05 5.53
N ASP A 28 11.55 -1.29 4.25
CA ASP A 28 11.24 -0.32 3.20
C ASP A 28 9.72 -0.11 3.09
N ALA A 29 9.29 1.14 3.22
CA ALA A 29 7.94 1.58 2.92
C ALA A 29 7.94 2.47 1.67
N ILE A 30 7.15 2.05 0.68
CA ILE A 30 7.02 2.71 -0.61
C ILE A 30 5.59 3.23 -0.73
N PHE A 31 5.48 4.56 -0.74
CA PHE A 31 4.22 5.27 -0.93
C PHE A 31 4.02 5.55 -2.41
N VAL A 32 2.95 5.01 -3.00
CA VAL A 32 2.65 5.15 -4.42
C VAL A 32 1.47 6.11 -4.58
N THR A 33 1.61 7.12 -5.43
CA THR A 33 0.57 8.13 -5.66
C THR A 33 0.59 8.65 -7.09
N ASN A 34 -0.56 9.10 -7.60
CA ASN A 34 -0.65 9.87 -8.84
C ASN A 34 -0.47 11.39 -8.63
N SER A 35 -0.31 11.83 -7.38
CA SER A 35 -0.27 13.24 -6.97
C SER A 35 1.08 13.64 -6.37
N GLU A 36 1.24 14.92 -6.00
CA GLU A 36 2.42 15.35 -5.26
C GLU A 36 2.33 14.85 -3.81
N LEU A 37 3.32 14.04 -3.39
CA LEU A 37 3.41 13.51 -2.05
C LEU A 37 4.77 13.82 -1.44
N ARG A 38 4.74 14.37 -0.23
CA ARG A 38 5.92 14.49 0.62
C ARG A 38 5.91 13.37 1.66
N VAL A 39 7.05 12.70 1.79
CA VAL A 39 7.29 11.67 2.79
C VAL A 39 8.42 12.09 3.72
N SER A 40 8.49 11.49 4.90
CA SER A 40 9.53 11.78 5.88
C SER A 40 10.92 11.39 5.36
N GLU A 41 11.94 12.18 5.70
CA GLU A 41 13.34 11.86 5.36
C GLU A 41 13.81 10.62 6.15
N SER A 42 14.02 9.51 5.45
CA SER A 42 14.55 8.27 6.00
C SER A 42 15.01 7.35 4.86
N PRO A 43 16.09 6.56 5.03
CA PRO A 43 16.54 5.62 4.00
C PRO A 43 15.55 4.48 3.74
N PHE A 44 14.60 4.25 4.64
CA PHE A 44 13.58 3.20 4.52
C PHE A 44 12.26 3.73 3.96
N ILE A 45 12.16 5.02 3.66
CA ILE A 45 10.92 5.66 3.24
C ILE A 45 11.13 6.25 1.87
N SER A 46 10.31 5.85 0.91
CA SER A 46 10.35 6.36 -0.46
C SER A 46 8.95 6.64 -0.98
N ALA A 47 8.85 7.56 -1.93
CA ALA A 47 7.63 7.86 -2.66
C ALA A 47 7.84 7.61 -4.15
N VAL A 48 6.92 6.89 -4.76
CA VAL A 48 6.85 6.72 -6.21
C VAL A 48 5.65 7.51 -6.71
N ARG A 49 5.93 8.54 -7.52
CA ARG A 49 4.88 9.23 -8.25
C ARG A 49 4.69 8.55 -9.60
N VAL A 50 3.49 8.03 -9.84
CA VAL A 50 3.11 7.46 -11.12
C VAL A 50 2.46 8.52 -12.00
N GLU A 51 2.77 8.48 -13.29
CA GLU A 51 2.13 9.33 -14.30
C GLU A 51 1.01 8.53 -15.01
N GLY A 52 -0.12 9.20 -15.32
CA GLY A 52 -1.09 8.69 -16.28
C GLY A 52 -2.48 8.29 -15.78
N GLY A 53 -3.21 9.19 -15.10
CA GLY A 53 -4.64 9.02 -14.83
C GLY A 53 -4.98 8.19 -13.59
N PRO A 54 -6.29 7.97 -13.31
CA PRO A 54 -6.73 7.13 -12.19
C PRO A 54 -6.20 5.69 -12.33
N ASP A 55 -6.12 4.97 -11.22
CA ASP A 55 -5.77 3.53 -11.11
C ASP A 55 -4.29 3.17 -11.39
N ARG A 56 -3.46 4.11 -11.84
CA ARG A 56 -2.02 3.84 -12.10
C ARG A 56 -1.24 3.45 -10.84
N ALA A 57 -1.63 3.99 -9.69
CA ALA A 57 -0.98 3.65 -8.42
C ALA A 57 -1.26 2.18 -8.09
N ASP A 58 -2.50 1.75 -8.29
CA ASP A 58 -2.94 0.38 -8.05
C ASP A 58 -2.22 -0.61 -8.97
N ASP A 59 -2.15 -0.28 -10.27
CA ASP A 59 -1.40 -1.09 -11.23
C ASP A 59 0.07 -1.22 -10.86
N TYR A 60 0.71 -0.11 -10.50
CA TYR A 60 2.10 -0.13 -10.10
C TYR A 60 2.33 -0.99 -8.85
N ILE A 61 1.50 -0.85 -7.82
CA ILE A 61 1.59 -1.67 -6.60
C ILE A 61 1.36 -3.15 -6.96
N ALA A 62 0.32 -3.46 -7.73
CA ALA A 62 -0.01 -4.83 -8.11
C ALA A 62 1.07 -5.48 -8.97
N GLU A 63 1.78 -4.72 -9.80
CA GLU A 63 2.91 -5.20 -10.61
C GLU A 63 4.15 -5.46 -9.74
N GLN A 64 4.49 -4.53 -8.85
CA GLN A 64 5.76 -4.55 -8.10
C GLN A 64 5.71 -5.35 -6.79
N ALA A 65 4.56 -5.49 -6.16
CA ALA A 65 4.43 -6.21 -4.89
C ALA A 65 4.63 -7.72 -5.09
N GLU A 66 5.40 -8.35 -4.21
CA GLU A 66 5.71 -9.78 -4.28
C GLU A 66 5.15 -10.54 -3.07
N ALA A 67 5.01 -11.87 -3.20
CA ALA A 67 4.55 -12.73 -2.12
C ALA A 67 5.37 -12.50 -0.83
N GLY A 68 4.68 -12.33 0.30
CA GLY A 68 5.30 -12.01 1.58
C GLY A 68 5.60 -10.53 1.82
N ASP A 69 5.25 -9.64 0.89
CA ASP A 69 5.15 -8.19 1.17
C ASP A 69 3.86 -7.86 1.94
N LEU A 70 3.79 -6.63 2.45
CA LEU A 70 2.61 -6.03 3.06
C LEU A 70 2.13 -4.87 2.19
N ALA A 71 0.82 -4.76 1.97
CA ALA A 71 0.19 -3.63 1.31
C ALA A 71 -0.88 -2.98 2.20
N ILE A 72 -0.96 -1.65 2.15
CA ILE A 72 -1.96 -0.83 2.81
C ILE A 72 -2.80 -0.13 1.75
N THR A 73 -4.07 -0.48 1.62
CA THR A 73 -5.01 0.13 0.66
C THR A 73 -6.46 0.01 1.14
N GLN A 74 -7.33 0.92 0.72
CA GLN A 74 -8.79 0.78 0.84
C GLN A 74 -9.44 0.32 -0.47
N ASP A 75 -8.69 0.25 -1.56
CA ASP A 75 -9.19 -0.19 -2.84
C ASP A 75 -9.35 -1.73 -2.83
N ILE A 76 -10.60 -2.18 -2.90
CA ILE A 76 -10.94 -3.60 -2.87
C ILE A 76 -10.46 -4.34 -4.12
N PRO A 77 -10.65 -3.82 -5.36
CA PRO A 77 -10.02 -4.38 -6.55
C PRO A 77 -8.49 -4.58 -6.45
N LEU A 78 -7.74 -3.58 -5.97
CA LEU A 78 -6.29 -3.71 -5.75
C LEU A 78 -5.99 -4.78 -4.69
N ALA A 79 -6.67 -4.71 -3.55
CA ALA A 79 -6.49 -5.66 -2.48
C ALA A 79 -6.73 -7.11 -2.94
N HIS A 80 -7.72 -7.33 -3.81
CA HIS A 80 -8.01 -8.65 -4.36
C HIS A 80 -6.84 -9.17 -5.20
N ARG A 81 -6.31 -8.34 -6.11
CA ARG A 81 -5.12 -8.67 -6.93
C ARG A 81 -3.91 -9.03 -6.07
N LEU A 82 -3.72 -8.32 -4.96
CA LEU A 82 -2.58 -8.51 -4.07
C LEU A 82 -2.71 -9.76 -3.20
N VAL A 83 -3.90 -10.01 -2.65
CA VAL A 83 -4.22 -11.22 -1.90
C VAL A 83 -4.05 -12.48 -2.77
N ASP A 84 -4.41 -12.41 -4.06
CA ASP A 84 -4.18 -13.51 -5.00
C ASP A 84 -2.69 -13.79 -5.22
N LYS A 85 -1.82 -12.78 -5.11
CA LYS A 85 -0.35 -12.89 -5.17
C LYS A 85 0.32 -13.28 -3.84
N ASP A 86 -0.44 -13.70 -2.83
CA ASP A 86 0.05 -14.00 -1.48
C ASP A 86 0.75 -12.80 -0.80
N VAL A 87 0.32 -11.57 -1.13
CA VAL A 87 0.68 -10.34 -0.42
C VAL A 87 -0.26 -10.18 0.78
N LEU A 88 0.29 -9.81 1.94
CA LEU A 88 -0.55 -9.44 3.09
C LEU A 88 -1.18 -8.08 2.82
N VAL A 89 -2.49 -7.95 2.98
CA VAL A 89 -3.17 -6.67 2.75
C VAL A 89 -3.93 -6.21 3.99
N ILE A 90 -3.67 -4.99 4.45
CA ILE A 90 -4.35 -4.37 5.58
C ILE A 90 -5.07 -3.11 5.09
N GLU A 91 -6.37 -3.00 5.34
CA GLU A 91 -7.08 -1.76 5.06
C GLU A 91 -6.81 -0.69 6.13
N GLN A 92 -7.07 0.58 5.84
CA GLN A 92 -6.65 1.70 6.70
C GLN A 92 -7.21 1.64 8.13
N ARG A 93 -8.28 0.87 8.39
CA ARG A 93 -8.81 0.62 9.75
C ARG A 93 -8.10 -0.52 10.50
N GLY A 94 -7.09 -1.14 9.90
CA GLY A 94 -6.31 -2.23 10.48
C GLY A 94 -6.92 -3.62 10.26
N VAL A 95 -7.94 -3.75 9.42
CA VAL A 95 -8.53 -5.06 9.09
C VAL A 95 -7.67 -5.78 8.05
N LEU A 96 -7.29 -7.01 8.35
CA LEU A 96 -6.59 -7.88 7.41
C LEU A 96 -7.58 -8.38 6.34
N LEU A 97 -7.22 -8.14 5.08
CA LEU A 97 -7.95 -8.65 3.93
C LEU A 97 -7.35 -10.00 3.52
N THR A 98 -8.21 -11.00 3.35
CA THR A 98 -7.81 -12.38 3.02
C THR A 98 -8.68 -12.89 1.88
N ARG A 99 -8.26 -13.99 1.24
CA ARG A 99 -9.06 -14.65 0.18
C ARG A 99 -10.48 -14.98 0.63
N GLU A 100 -10.65 -15.26 1.92
CA GLU A 100 -11.94 -15.65 2.52
C GLU A 100 -12.89 -14.46 2.70
N ASN A 101 -12.38 -13.26 3.01
CA ASN A 101 -13.21 -12.10 3.33
C ASN A 101 -13.28 -11.04 2.23
N ILE A 102 -12.37 -11.08 1.26
CA ILE A 102 -12.31 -10.05 0.22
C ILE A 102 -13.43 -10.18 -0.81
N GLY A 103 -13.88 -11.40 -1.10
CA GLY A 103 -15.00 -11.66 -2.01
C GLY A 103 -16.32 -11.04 -1.55
N GLU A 104 -16.57 -11.02 -0.24
CA GLU A 104 -17.77 -10.40 0.33
C GLU A 104 -17.77 -8.86 0.19
N ARG A 105 -16.58 -8.26 0.02
CA ARG A 105 -16.40 -6.81 -0.12
C ARG A 105 -16.44 -6.30 -1.56
N LEU A 106 -16.48 -7.19 -2.56
CA LEU A 106 -16.61 -6.85 -3.98
C LEU A 106 -18.08 -6.64 -4.42
N SER A 107 -19.03 -6.62 -3.46
CA SER A 107 -20.49 -6.60 -3.67
C SER A 107 -21.04 -5.24 -4.12
#